data_AF-A0A2V8UEK8-F1
#
_entry.id   AF-A0A2V8UEK8-F1
#
_cell.length_a   1.000
_cell.length_b   1.000
_cell.length_c   1.000
_cell.angle_alpha   90.00
_cell.angle_beta   90.00
_cell.angle_gamma   90.00
#
_symmetry.space_group_name_H-M   'P 1'
#
loop_
_entity.id
_entity.type
_entity.pdbx_description
1 polymer ?
#
loop_
_entity_poly.entity_id
_entity_poly.type
_entity_poly.pdbx_seq_one_letter_code
_entity_poly.pdbx_strand_id
1 'polypeptide(L)'
;MQLLTGAAGSGKTFTVLEGLRAALRRKDASVRVLVPTVTMAQHLRDEMARGGLVFSPSVLQTLARFIDPWVKDLPQVSPPVFDLLVERCLHRVNCAEFAKVAHLAGFHAKLAAVIEECVTAGCDARALRERLPATGLGRALAEVFEEVSRSLDDRKLGLRATRLALAAARIGETGAGLAKTIWLDGFFSLTDPELALIKAMARRADVTVTLPSDEIAAATRARLLAMGFEEKTLARDHIPPKRELFVAPSIEREADEIARRILEKVAGGRSFREIGIIVRSGEVYVPLMRATLESFGIPARLYFDSVLTEQAAVRFLAGVVDAMLGGWEHAQTLAVMKLAPGAGISAPMDRFEFLVRERLPGAGLDPLREVGAAIETVDKRLAIARAETRGMVRAIKYAARALPSGAPERWSEPRNGARLALAGAGCRCLRGRGRRGGALVRSRIEARVKRILAGGESGAPDHALAGVRSAPRRGARAERVRGPAVGAASGVRVRFTRRPVSTLSFARSVSAGAVASRPERKRAAHPYGGRSRTRGALPVRFGVGPRHGIAH
;
A
#
# COMPACT_ATOMS: atom_id res chain seq x y z
N MET A 1 29.73 -19.83 1.15
CA MET A 1 28.89 -18.71 1.62
C MET A 1 29.77 -17.49 1.76
N GLN A 2 29.37 -16.35 1.20
CA GLN A 2 30.16 -15.12 1.23
C GLN A 2 29.32 -13.93 1.69
N LEU A 3 29.92 -13.06 2.50
CA LEU A 3 29.31 -11.80 2.94
C LEU A 3 30.12 -10.64 2.35
N LEU A 4 29.52 -9.86 1.46
CA LEU A 4 30.14 -8.68 0.85
C LEU A 4 29.71 -7.42 1.60
N THR A 5 30.65 -6.81 2.33
CA THR A 5 30.40 -5.56 3.07
C THR A 5 31.10 -4.36 2.45
N GLY A 6 30.68 -3.16 2.82
CA GLY A 6 31.33 -1.91 2.43
C GLY A 6 30.41 -0.71 2.58
N ALA A 7 30.96 0.50 2.56
CA ALA A 7 30.18 1.74 2.62
C ALA A 7 29.20 1.90 1.45
N ALA A 8 28.21 2.78 1.59
CA ALA A 8 27.33 3.13 0.47
C ALA A 8 28.17 3.67 -0.71
N GLY A 9 28.01 3.10 -1.90
CA GLY A 9 28.82 3.45 -3.08
C GLY A 9 30.09 2.60 -3.30
N SER A 10 30.41 1.65 -2.40
CA SER A 10 31.60 0.77 -2.54
C SER A 10 31.54 -0.23 -3.71
N GLY A 11 30.45 -0.28 -4.47
CA GLY A 11 30.30 -1.17 -5.62
C GLY A 11 29.78 -2.59 -5.30
N LYS A 12 29.13 -2.80 -4.14
CA LYS A 12 28.46 -4.07 -3.79
C LYS A 12 27.48 -4.55 -4.88
N THR A 13 26.44 -3.76 -5.16
CA THR A 13 25.47 -4.03 -6.22
C THR A 13 26.14 -4.18 -7.58
N PHE A 14 27.15 -3.34 -7.88
CA PHE A 14 27.91 -3.45 -9.13
C PHE A 14 28.60 -4.82 -9.27
N THR A 15 29.20 -5.33 -8.19
CA THR A 15 29.87 -6.64 -8.16
C THR A 15 28.87 -7.77 -8.44
N VAL A 16 27.69 -7.74 -7.79
CA VAL A 16 26.62 -8.72 -8.03
C VAL A 16 26.12 -8.66 -9.48
N LEU A 17 25.90 -7.46 -10.01
CA LEU A 17 25.41 -7.29 -11.38
C LEU A 17 26.45 -7.71 -12.42
N GLU A 18 27.74 -7.43 -12.23
CA GLU A 18 28.80 -7.94 -13.13
C GLU A 18 28.87 -9.48 -13.10
N GLY A 19 28.74 -10.08 -11.91
CA GLY A 19 28.60 -11.53 -11.78
C GLY A 19 27.42 -12.07 -12.57
N LEU A 20 26.27 -11.39 -12.50
CA LEU A 20 25.08 -11.74 -13.28
C LEU A 20 25.30 -11.58 -14.78
N ARG A 21 25.94 -10.48 -15.23
CA ARG A 21 26.29 -10.28 -16.65
C ARG A 21 27.16 -11.42 -17.16
N ALA A 22 28.18 -11.81 -16.40
CA ALA A 22 29.07 -12.92 -16.75
C ALA A 22 28.32 -14.26 -16.83
N ALA A 23 27.43 -14.55 -15.88
CA ALA A 23 26.60 -15.75 -15.88
C ALA A 23 25.66 -15.80 -17.10
N LEU A 24 24.99 -14.68 -17.42
CA LEU A 24 24.10 -14.59 -18.57
C LEU A 24 24.84 -14.79 -19.90
N ARG A 25 26.06 -14.24 -20.05
CA ARG A 25 26.91 -14.48 -21.23
C ARG A 25 27.27 -15.96 -21.41
N ARG A 26 27.47 -16.68 -20.30
CA ARG A 26 27.69 -18.13 -20.28
C ARG A 26 26.41 -18.96 -20.41
N LYS A 27 25.23 -18.32 -20.52
CA LYS A 27 23.91 -18.97 -20.51
C LYS A 27 23.66 -19.82 -19.26
N ASP A 28 24.22 -19.41 -18.13
CA ASP A 28 24.07 -20.11 -16.86
C ASP A 28 22.70 -19.82 -16.23
N ALA A 29 21.78 -20.78 -16.35
CA ALA A 29 20.42 -20.69 -15.82
C ALA A 29 20.34 -21.00 -14.30
N SER A 30 21.46 -21.35 -13.66
CA SER A 30 21.51 -21.73 -12.24
C SER A 30 21.69 -20.55 -11.28
N VAL A 31 21.87 -19.33 -11.81
CA VAL A 31 22.11 -18.12 -11.01
C VAL A 31 20.81 -17.41 -10.67
N ARG A 32 20.68 -16.94 -9.43
CA ARG A 32 19.56 -16.11 -8.95
C ARG A 32 20.05 -14.87 -8.22
N VAL A 33 19.40 -13.74 -8.45
CA VAL A 33 19.56 -12.50 -7.71
C VAL A 33 18.26 -12.18 -7.01
N LEU A 34 18.35 -12.05 -5.69
CA LEU A 34 17.23 -11.75 -4.80
C LEU A 34 17.41 -10.33 -4.27
N VAL A 35 16.35 -9.54 -4.35
CA VAL A 35 16.31 -8.16 -3.86
C VAL A 35 15.10 -7.94 -2.95
N PRO A 36 15.09 -6.94 -2.06
CA PRO A 36 14.01 -6.78 -1.07
C PRO A 36 12.67 -6.40 -1.70
N THR A 37 12.67 -5.54 -2.74
CA THR A 37 11.45 -4.92 -3.27
C THR A 37 11.23 -5.19 -4.75
N VAL A 38 9.95 -5.21 -5.16
CA VAL A 38 9.56 -5.35 -6.58
C VAL A 38 10.09 -4.18 -7.39
N THR A 39 10.08 -2.97 -6.82
CA THR A 39 10.63 -1.77 -7.44
C THR A 39 12.12 -1.89 -7.74
N MET A 40 12.91 -2.39 -6.79
CA MET A 40 14.33 -2.64 -7.03
C MET A 40 14.53 -3.72 -8.10
N ALA A 41 13.76 -4.81 -8.05
CA ALA A 41 13.83 -5.86 -9.05
C ALA A 41 13.49 -5.36 -10.46
N GLN A 42 12.49 -4.49 -10.58
CA GLN A 42 12.15 -3.83 -11.84
C GLN A 42 13.29 -2.91 -12.29
N HIS A 43 13.77 -2.04 -11.42
CA HIS A 43 14.83 -1.08 -11.74
C HIS A 43 16.10 -1.75 -12.27
N LEU A 44 16.56 -2.81 -11.59
CA LEU A 44 17.75 -3.55 -12.00
C LEU A 44 17.55 -4.33 -13.31
N ARG A 45 16.36 -4.91 -13.53
CA ARG A 45 16.03 -5.54 -14.82
C ARG A 45 16.03 -4.51 -15.96
N ASP A 46 15.43 -3.35 -15.75
CA ASP A 46 15.40 -2.27 -16.74
C ASP A 46 16.82 -1.74 -17.02
N GLU A 47 17.68 -1.66 -16.00
CA GLU A 47 19.10 -1.30 -16.18
C GLU A 47 19.84 -2.32 -17.05
N MET A 48 19.63 -3.62 -16.80
CA MET A 48 20.27 -4.68 -17.56
C MET A 48 19.75 -4.77 -19.00
N ALA A 49 18.44 -4.60 -19.19
CA ALA A 49 17.81 -4.58 -20.51
C ALA A 49 18.36 -3.44 -21.39
N ARG A 50 18.59 -2.26 -20.80
CA ARG A 50 19.27 -1.14 -21.50
C ARG A 50 20.70 -1.47 -21.92
N GLY A 51 21.37 -2.38 -21.22
CA GLY A 51 22.67 -2.92 -21.60
C GLY A 51 22.60 -4.05 -22.63
N GLY A 52 21.43 -4.33 -23.22
CA GLY A 52 21.23 -5.39 -24.21
C GLY A 52 21.02 -6.79 -23.63
N LEU A 53 20.84 -6.93 -22.31
CA LEU A 53 20.66 -8.23 -21.66
C LEU A 53 19.20 -8.46 -21.30
N VAL A 54 18.57 -9.42 -21.98
CA VAL A 54 17.21 -9.88 -21.69
C VAL A 54 17.26 -11.28 -21.11
N PHE A 55 16.53 -11.50 -20.02
CA PHE A 55 16.51 -12.77 -19.29
C PHE A 55 15.17 -12.98 -18.60
N SER A 56 14.87 -14.23 -18.21
CA SER A 56 13.65 -14.55 -17.47
C SER A 56 13.56 -13.76 -16.16
N PRO A 57 12.40 -13.17 -15.81
CA PRO A 57 12.20 -12.50 -14.52
C PRO A 57 12.55 -13.37 -13.30
N SER A 58 12.57 -14.69 -13.43
CA SER A 58 12.98 -15.60 -12.34
C SER A 58 14.46 -15.48 -11.95
N VAL A 59 15.31 -14.93 -12.83
CA VAL A 59 16.74 -14.75 -12.56
C VAL A 59 17.00 -13.58 -11.60
N LEU A 60 16.21 -12.51 -11.69
CA LEU A 60 16.30 -11.34 -10.80
C LEU A 60 14.91 -10.99 -10.28
N GLN A 61 14.65 -11.35 -9.02
CA GLN A 61 13.32 -11.27 -8.41
C GLN A 61 13.40 -10.96 -6.91
N THR A 62 12.24 -10.83 -6.25
CA THR A 62 12.19 -10.66 -4.80
C THR A 62 12.29 -11.98 -4.06
N LEU A 63 12.68 -11.93 -2.79
CA LEU A 63 12.65 -13.11 -1.91
C LEU A 63 11.25 -13.74 -1.84
N ALA A 64 10.20 -12.91 -1.78
CA ALA A 64 8.81 -13.37 -1.75
C ALA A 64 8.43 -14.17 -3.00
N ARG A 65 8.80 -13.68 -4.19
CA ARG A 65 8.52 -14.40 -5.46
C ARG A 65 9.38 -15.65 -5.61
N PHE A 66 10.60 -15.61 -5.08
CA PHE A 66 11.49 -16.77 -5.12
C PHE A 66 10.92 -17.96 -4.36
N ILE A 67 10.31 -17.75 -3.19
CA ILE A 67 9.78 -18.86 -2.38
C ILE A 67 8.48 -19.47 -2.91
N ASP A 68 7.73 -18.78 -3.77
CA ASP A 68 6.40 -19.20 -4.24
C ASP A 68 6.29 -20.67 -4.67
N PRO A 69 7.27 -21.25 -5.40
CA PRO A 69 7.21 -22.66 -5.79
C PRO A 69 7.13 -23.63 -4.61
N TRP A 70 7.69 -23.27 -3.45
CA TRP A 70 7.73 -24.08 -2.24
C TRP A 70 6.56 -23.85 -1.31
N VAL A 71 5.69 -22.88 -1.56
CA VAL A 71 4.58 -22.52 -0.66
C VAL A 71 3.26 -22.29 -1.42
N LYS A 72 3.08 -22.99 -2.54
CA LYS A 72 1.87 -22.89 -3.38
C LYS A 72 0.60 -23.27 -2.64
N ASP A 73 0.71 -24.22 -1.71
CA ASP A 73 -0.35 -24.75 -0.86
C ASP A 73 -0.67 -23.88 0.38
N LEU A 74 0.13 -22.83 0.61
CA LEU A 74 -0.05 -21.90 1.72
C LEU A 74 -0.04 -20.44 1.22
N PRO A 75 -1.07 -19.99 0.47
CA PRO A 75 -1.18 -18.61 -0.02
C PRO A 75 -1.06 -17.58 1.12
N GLN A 76 -0.46 -16.42 0.81
CA GLN A 76 -0.32 -15.35 1.78
C GLN A 76 -1.67 -14.68 2.05
N VAL A 77 -2.03 -14.48 3.31
CA VAL A 77 -3.19 -13.66 3.68
C VAL A 77 -2.94 -12.19 3.30
N SER A 78 -3.95 -11.51 2.74
CA SER A 78 -3.85 -10.07 2.50
C SER A 78 -4.07 -9.30 3.81
N PRO A 79 -3.44 -8.13 4.01
CA PRO A 79 -3.59 -7.37 5.25
C PRO A 79 -5.05 -7.08 5.65
N PRO A 80 -5.96 -6.66 4.74
CA PRO A 80 -7.36 -6.43 5.12
C PRO A 80 -8.10 -7.70 5.54
N VAL A 81 -7.79 -8.84 4.90
CA VAL A 81 -8.39 -10.14 5.29
C VAL A 81 -7.84 -10.57 6.64
N PHE A 82 -6.56 -10.29 6.92
CA PHE A 82 -5.95 -10.59 8.20
C PHE A 82 -6.56 -9.75 9.33
N ASP A 83 -6.76 -8.45 9.13
CA ASP A 83 -7.42 -7.56 10.10
C ASP A 83 -8.84 -8.06 10.46
N LEU A 84 -9.64 -8.41 9.45
CA LEU A 84 -10.98 -8.97 9.64
C LEU A 84 -10.96 -10.34 10.35
N LEU A 85 -9.93 -11.16 10.09
CA LEU A 85 -9.75 -12.43 10.80
C LEU A 85 -9.44 -12.18 12.26
N VAL A 86 -8.57 -11.23 12.58
CA VAL A 86 -8.22 -10.84 13.94
C VAL A 86 -9.44 -10.30 14.68
N GLU A 87 -10.22 -9.41 14.07
CA GLU A 87 -11.51 -8.93 14.60
C GLU A 87 -12.43 -10.11 14.96
N ARG A 88 -12.65 -11.03 14.02
CA ARG A 88 -13.54 -12.17 14.22
C ARG A 88 -13.05 -13.11 15.32
N CYS A 89 -11.74 -13.32 15.43
CA CYS A 89 -11.14 -14.15 16.46
C CYS A 89 -11.27 -13.48 17.83
N LEU A 90 -10.98 -12.18 17.92
CA LEU A 90 -11.16 -11.39 19.14
C LEU A 90 -12.59 -11.48 19.68
N HIS A 91 -13.60 -11.33 18.82
CA HIS A 91 -15.00 -11.46 19.21
C HIS A 91 -15.41 -12.88 19.59
N ARG A 92 -14.74 -13.90 19.04
CA ARG A 92 -15.02 -15.31 19.38
C ARG A 92 -14.44 -15.68 20.73
N VAL A 93 -13.21 -15.26 21.01
CA VAL A 93 -12.55 -15.51 22.29
C VAL A 93 -13.24 -14.69 23.40
N ASN A 94 -13.61 -13.44 23.10
CA ASN A 94 -14.40 -12.57 23.98
C ASN A 94 -13.81 -12.43 25.41
N CYS A 95 -12.50 -12.20 25.50
CA CYS A 95 -11.81 -11.97 26.77
C CYS A 95 -12.37 -10.72 27.48
N ALA A 96 -12.57 -10.80 28.80
CA ALA A 96 -13.08 -9.69 29.60
C ALA A 96 -12.13 -8.48 29.60
N GLU A 97 -10.83 -8.73 29.51
CA GLU A 97 -9.76 -7.75 29.51
C GLU A 97 -9.83 -6.79 28.31
N PHE A 98 -10.34 -7.28 27.17
CA PHE A 98 -10.49 -6.49 25.95
C PHE A 98 -11.89 -5.92 25.77
N ALA A 99 -12.85 -6.20 26.67
CA ALA A 99 -14.26 -5.85 26.47
C ALA A 99 -14.51 -4.35 26.17
N LYS A 100 -13.73 -3.46 26.78
CA LYS A 100 -13.85 -2.00 26.58
C LYS A 100 -13.35 -1.51 25.21
N VAL A 101 -12.45 -2.27 24.58
CA VAL A 101 -11.75 -1.85 23.34
C VAL A 101 -12.03 -2.77 22.16
N ALA A 102 -12.66 -3.93 22.38
CA ALA A 102 -12.88 -4.95 21.36
C ALA A 102 -13.75 -4.51 20.18
N HIS A 103 -14.48 -3.40 20.29
CA HIS A 103 -15.30 -2.83 19.22
C HIS A 103 -14.55 -1.76 18.39
N LEU A 104 -13.34 -1.36 18.81
CA LEU A 104 -12.59 -0.28 18.17
C LEU A 104 -11.75 -0.84 17.02
N ALA A 105 -11.99 -0.38 15.79
CA ALA A 105 -11.23 -0.81 14.60
C ALA A 105 -9.71 -0.58 14.75
N GLY A 106 -9.30 0.52 15.38
CA GLY A 106 -7.88 0.80 15.66
C GLY A 106 -7.24 -0.22 16.60
N PHE A 107 -8.01 -0.84 17.50
CA PHE A 107 -7.53 -1.91 18.37
C PHE A 107 -7.32 -3.21 17.57
N HIS A 108 -8.22 -3.55 16.64
CA HIS A 108 -8.05 -4.70 15.74
C HIS A 108 -6.77 -4.59 14.91
N ALA A 109 -6.56 -3.44 14.27
CA ALA A 109 -5.36 -3.17 13.49
C ALA A 109 -4.08 -3.26 14.35
N LYS A 110 -4.12 -2.74 15.59
CA LYS A 110 -2.97 -2.82 16.49
C LYS A 110 -2.70 -4.25 16.94
N LEU A 111 -3.74 -5.05 17.19
CA LEU A 111 -3.60 -6.45 17.55
C LEU A 111 -3.03 -7.29 16.40
N ALA A 112 -3.50 -7.04 15.16
CA ALA A 112 -2.94 -7.65 13.95
C ALA A 112 -1.45 -7.33 13.81
N ALA A 113 -1.06 -6.06 13.96
CA ALA A 113 0.35 -5.65 13.91
C ALA A 113 1.20 -6.35 14.98
N VAL A 114 0.73 -6.45 16.22
CA VAL A 114 1.46 -7.14 17.30
C VAL A 114 1.64 -8.63 16.99
N ILE A 115 0.60 -9.28 16.45
CA ILE A 115 0.70 -10.69 16.04
C ILE A 115 1.73 -10.84 14.90
N GLU A 116 1.69 -9.99 13.87
CA GLU A 116 2.67 -10.02 12.79
C GLU A 116 4.10 -9.78 13.28
N GLU A 117 4.30 -8.84 14.22
CA GLU A 117 5.59 -8.56 14.86
C GLU A 117 6.11 -9.80 15.60
N CYS A 118 5.26 -10.47 16.37
CA CYS A 118 5.62 -11.70 17.08
C CYS A 118 6.06 -12.80 16.11
N VAL A 119 5.26 -13.08 15.08
CA VAL A 119 5.58 -14.12 14.09
C VAL A 119 6.84 -13.77 13.30
N THR A 120 7.05 -12.49 12.98
CA THR A 120 8.27 -12.00 12.30
C THR A 120 9.52 -12.19 13.15
N ALA A 121 9.39 -12.06 14.48
CA ALA A 121 10.43 -12.37 15.44
C ALA A 121 10.58 -13.88 15.74
N GLY A 122 9.82 -14.76 15.06
CA GLY A 122 9.84 -16.20 15.30
C GLY A 122 9.15 -16.63 16.60
N CYS A 123 8.28 -15.79 17.15
CA CYS A 123 7.52 -16.05 18.37
C CYS A 123 6.06 -16.41 18.01
N ASP A 124 5.69 -17.68 18.20
CA ASP A 124 4.30 -18.14 18.06
C ASP A 124 3.48 -17.90 19.35
N ALA A 125 2.18 -18.22 19.32
CA ALA A 125 1.28 -18.00 20.45
C ALA A 125 1.70 -18.74 21.73
N ARG A 126 2.29 -19.94 21.60
CA ARG A 126 2.78 -20.74 22.73
C ARG A 126 4.04 -20.12 23.30
N ALA A 127 5.00 -19.83 22.45
CA ALA A 127 6.26 -19.17 22.79
C ALA A 127 6.03 -17.81 23.44
N LEU A 128 5.00 -17.08 23.01
CA LEU A 128 4.58 -15.81 23.60
C LEU A 128 4.00 -16.02 25.00
N ARG A 129 3.11 -17.00 25.18
CA ARG A 129 2.52 -17.35 26.49
C ARG A 129 3.57 -17.71 27.54
N GLU A 130 4.60 -18.45 27.13
CA GLU A 130 5.71 -18.88 28.02
C GLU A 130 6.62 -17.69 28.42
N ARG A 131 6.73 -16.66 27.59
CA ARG A 131 7.61 -15.50 27.81
C ARG A 131 6.92 -14.29 28.44
N LEU A 132 5.59 -14.19 28.31
CA LEU A 132 4.85 -13.07 28.86
C LEU A 132 4.72 -13.20 30.40
N PRO A 133 4.80 -12.08 31.13
CA PRO A 133 4.47 -12.07 32.55
C PRO A 133 3.02 -12.52 32.75
N ALA A 134 2.75 -13.23 33.85
CA ALA A 134 1.45 -13.81 34.17
C ALA A 134 0.38 -12.74 34.52
N THR A 135 0.00 -11.96 33.53
CA THR A 135 -1.01 -10.88 33.58
C THR A 135 -2.25 -11.30 32.81
N GLY A 136 -3.42 -10.77 33.18
CA GLY A 136 -4.67 -11.03 32.44
C GLY A 136 -4.58 -10.62 30.97
N LEU A 137 -3.96 -9.46 30.69
CA LEU A 137 -3.75 -8.98 29.32
C LEU A 137 -2.82 -9.89 28.51
N GLY A 138 -1.74 -10.39 29.12
CA GLY A 138 -0.82 -11.31 28.45
C GLY A 138 -1.48 -12.64 28.07
N ARG A 139 -2.33 -13.17 28.96
CA ARG A 139 -3.13 -14.38 28.68
C ARG A 139 -4.14 -14.13 27.56
N ALA A 140 -4.91 -13.05 27.64
CA ALA A 140 -5.88 -12.67 26.62
C ALA A 140 -5.23 -12.49 25.23
N LEU A 141 -4.06 -11.84 25.17
CA LEU A 141 -3.31 -11.70 23.92
C LEU A 141 -2.90 -13.06 23.35
N ALA A 142 -2.35 -13.95 24.17
CA ALA A 142 -1.93 -15.28 23.73
C ALA A 142 -3.12 -16.15 23.28
N GLU A 143 -4.28 -16.04 23.93
CA GLU A 143 -5.51 -16.75 23.54
C GLU A 143 -6.03 -16.27 22.19
N VAL A 144 -6.08 -14.95 21.96
CA VAL A 144 -6.50 -14.41 20.67
C VAL A 144 -5.51 -14.78 19.58
N PHE A 145 -4.20 -14.71 19.84
CA PHE A 145 -3.18 -15.12 18.88
C PHE A 145 -3.28 -16.63 18.54
N GLU A 146 -3.57 -17.49 19.51
CA GLU A 146 -3.79 -18.91 19.27
C GLU A 146 -5.04 -19.15 18.40
N GLU A 147 -6.14 -18.45 18.65
CA GLU A 147 -7.35 -18.53 17.81
C GLU A 147 -7.09 -18.02 16.39
N VAL A 148 -6.34 -16.92 16.24
CA VAL A 148 -5.94 -16.39 14.92
C VAL A 148 -5.09 -17.41 14.16
N SER A 149 -4.12 -18.04 14.83
CA SER A 149 -3.26 -19.07 14.23
C SER A 149 -4.09 -20.26 13.74
N ARG A 150 -4.99 -20.77 14.58
CA ARG A 150 -5.93 -21.85 14.20
C ARG A 150 -6.81 -21.45 13.02
N SER A 151 -7.34 -20.23 13.02
CA SER A 151 -8.18 -19.73 11.93
C SER A 151 -7.42 -19.55 10.61
N LEU A 152 -6.11 -19.23 10.66
CA LEU A 152 -5.25 -19.18 9.48
C LEU A 152 -5.00 -20.60 8.93
N ASP A 153 -4.68 -21.55 9.81
CA ASP A 153 -4.43 -22.95 9.45
C ASP A 153 -5.66 -23.61 8.82
N ASP A 154 -6.85 -23.43 9.41
CA ASP A 154 -8.13 -23.94 8.90
C ASP A 154 -8.42 -23.44 7.47
N ARG A 155 -7.94 -22.25 7.14
CA ARG A 155 -8.12 -21.60 5.83
C ARG A 155 -6.96 -21.85 4.88
N LYS A 156 -5.91 -22.54 5.33
CA LYS A 156 -4.65 -22.73 4.59
C LYS A 156 -4.04 -21.39 4.14
N LEU A 157 -4.09 -20.39 5.01
CA LEU A 157 -3.52 -19.08 4.78
C LEU A 157 -2.28 -18.89 5.65
N GLY A 158 -1.20 -18.35 5.07
CA GLY A 158 0.04 -18.09 5.78
C GLY A 158 0.33 -16.60 5.92
N LEU A 159 0.93 -16.22 7.05
CA LEU A 159 1.67 -14.95 7.13
C LEU A 159 2.99 -15.07 6.37
N ARG A 160 3.62 -13.94 6.04
CA ARG A 160 4.90 -13.91 5.32
C ARG A 160 5.96 -14.75 6.04
N ALA A 161 6.09 -14.58 7.35
CA ALA A 161 7.06 -15.30 8.18
C ALA A 161 6.81 -16.82 8.20
N THR A 162 5.55 -17.26 8.32
CA THR A 162 5.18 -18.69 8.23
C THR A 162 5.52 -19.29 6.87
N ARG A 163 5.26 -18.55 5.79
CA ARG A 163 5.64 -18.96 4.42
C ARG A 163 7.15 -19.08 4.27
N LEU A 164 7.92 -18.13 4.80
CA LEU A 164 9.39 -18.20 4.79
C LEU A 164 9.91 -19.43 5.56
N ALA A 165 9.35 -19.72 6.73
CA ALA A 165 9.71 -20.89 7.52
C ALA A 165 9.41 -22.21 6.79
N LEU A 166 8.21 -22.34 6.20
CA LEU A 166 7.83 -23.51 5.40
C LEU A 166 8.74 -23.67 4.17
N ALA A 167 9.05 -22.56 3.47
CA ALA A 167 9.97 -22.57 2.35
C ALA A 167 11.38 -22.99 2.78
N ALA A 168 11.87 -22.52 3.92
CA ALA A 168 13.17 -22.90 4.46
C ALA A 168 13.26 -24.40 4.76
N ALA A 169 12.21 -24.98 5.36
CA ALA A 169 12.13 -26.42 5.63
C ALA A 169 12.21 -27.23 4.32
N ARG A 170 11.33 -26.92 3.36
CA ARG A 170 11.28 -27.62 2.06
C ARG A 170 12.55 -27.45 1.23
N ILE A 171 13.12 -26.24 1.19
CA ILE A 171 14.40 -25.98 0.52
C ILE A 171 15.55 -26.74 1.19
N GLY A 172 15.52 -26.91 2.51
CA GLY A 172 16.50 -27.75 3.22
C GLY A 172 16.47 -29.21 2.75
N GLU A 173 15.29 -29.75 2.53
CA GLU A 173 15.06 -31.12 2.07
C GLU A 173 15.37 -31.28 0.58
N THR A 174 14.72 -30.50 -0.29
CA THR A 174 14.74 -30.68 -1.75
C THR A 174 15.80 -29.84 -2.47
N GLY A 175 16.38 -28.85 -1.80
CA GLY A 175 17.22 -27.82 -2.41
C GLY A 175 16.42 -26.69 -3.07
N ALA A 176 17.14 -25.64 -3.48
CA ALA A 176 16.63 -24.42 -4.11
C ALA A 176 16.32 -24.60 -5.63
N GLY A 177 15.86 -25.80 -6.02
CA GLY A 177 15.57 -26.14 -7.41
C GLY A 177 16.83 -26.10 -8.28
N LEU A 178 16.75 -25.40 -9.40
CA LEU A 178 17.90 -25.22 -10.31
C LEU A 178 18.93 -24.19 -9.82
N ALA A 179 18.64 -23.45 -8.74
CA ALA A 179 19.54 -22.41 -8.28
C ALA A 179 20.77 -23.02 -7.58
N LYS A 180 21.96 -22.79 -8.16
CA LYS A 180 23.26 -23.19 -7.59
C LYS A 180 24.04 -22.02 -7.04
N THR A 181 23.77 -20.82 -7.53
CA THR A 181 24.35 -19.56 -7.03
C THR A 181 23.24 -18.56 -6.75
N ILE A 182 23.22 -18.00 -5.55
CA ILE A 182 22.18 -17.08 -5.09
C ILE A 182 22.85 -15.84 -4.50
N TRP A 183 22.56 -14.68 -5.07
CA TRP A 183 23.04 -13.39 -4.56
C TRP A 183 21.88 -12.60 -3.96
N LEU A 184 22.02 -12.16 -2.72
CA LEU A 184 21.07 -11.30 -2.03
C LEU A 184 21.65 -9.88 -1.99
N ASP A 185 20.98 -8.91 -2.62
CA ASP A 185 21.44 -7.53 -2.70
C ASP A 185 20.38 -6.52 -2.26
N GLY A 186 20.81 -5.47 -1.55
CA GLY A 186 19.95 -4.36 -1.14
C GLY A 186 19.20 -4.53 0.18
N PHE A 187 19.44 -5.64 0.91
CA PHE A 187 18.89 -5.84 2.25
C PHE A 187 19.72 -5.04 3.28
N PHE A 188 19.04 -4.46 4.28
CA PHE A 188 19.67 -3.75 5.39
C PHE A 188 19.57 -4.54 6.70
N SER A 189 18.43 -5.19 6.89
CA SER A 189 18.18 -6.12 7.98
C SER A 189 17.55 -7.40 7.43
N LEU A 190 17.76 -8.51 8.14
CA LEU A 190 17.13 -9.79 7.85
C LEU A 190 16.49 -10.34 9.12
N THR A 191 15.22 -10.70 9.00
CA THR A 191 14.42 -11.29 10.08
C THR A 191 14.80 -12.75 10.32
N ASP A 192 14.36 -13.32 11.45
CA ASP A 192 14.65 -14.71 11.82
C ASP A 192 14.22 -15.72 10.74
N PRO A 193 13.01 -15.64 10.17
CA PRO A 193 12.60 -16.50 9.06
C PRO A 193 13.45 -16.30 7.78
N GLU A 194 13.88 -15.07 7.49
CA GLU A 194 14.71 -14.79 6.31
C GLU A 194 16.12 -15.38 6.47
N LEU A 195 16.69 -15.30 7.67
CA LEU A 195 17.99 -15.91 7.98
C LEU A 195 17.90 -17.44 7.99
N ALA A 196 16.82 -18.02 8.52
CA ALA A 196 16.57 -19.45 8.46
C ALA A 196 16.50 -19.95 7.00
N LEU A 197 15.84 -19.18 6.13
CA LEU A 197 15.80 -19.46 4.69
C LEU A 197 17.18 -19.35 4.02
N ILE A 198 17.96 -18.31 4.34
CA ILE A 198 19.33 -18.15 3.84
C ILE A 198 20.20 -19.33 4.25
N LYS A 199 20.11 -19.76 5.52
CA LYS A 199 20.81 -20.93 6.03
C LYS A 199 20.38 -22.21 5.31
N ALA A 200 19.10 -22.38 5.03
CA ALA A 200 18.60 -23.53 4.27
C ALA A 200 19.13 -23.56 2.83
N MET A 201 19.10 -22.42 2.14
CA MET A 201 19.66 -22.29 0.78
C MET A 201 21.15 -22.60 0.74
N ALA A 202 21.91 -22.08 1.71
CA ALA A 202 23.35 -22.22 1.76
C ALA A 202 23.87 -23.65 1.95
N ARG A 203 23.01 -24.59 2.38
CA ARG A 203 23.37 -26.01 2.46
C ARG A 203 23.64 -26.65 1.10
N ARG A 204 23.05 -26.12 0.02
CA ARG A 204 23.05 -26.75 -1.31
C ARG A 204 23.33 -25.78 -2.47
N ALA A 205 23.52 -24.50 -2.18
CA ALA A 205 23.84 -23.45 -3.14
C ALA A 205 24.92 -22.52 -2.58
N ASP A 206 25.73 -21.93 -3.47
CA ASP A 206 26.63 -20.86 -3.09
C ASP A 206 25.83 -19.56 -2.89
N VAL A 207 25.81 -19.07 -1.66
CA VAL A 207 25.04 -17.89 -1.27
C VAL A 207 25.98 -16.73 -0.97
N THR A 208 25.78 -15.61 -1.65
CA THR A 208 26.42 -14.33 -1.32
C THR A 208 25.37 -13.34 -0.83
N VAL A 209 25.62 -12.71 0.31
CA VAL A 209 24.79 -11.61 0.82
C VAL A 209 25.58 -10.33 0.76
N THR A 210 24.99 -9.23 0.28
CA THR A 210 25.58 -7.90 0.39
C THR A 210 24.94 -7.13 1.54
N LEU A 211 25.76 -6.45 2.34
CA LEU A 211 25.29 -5.56 3.41
C LEU A 211 26.10 -4.25 3.42
N PRO A 212 25.49 -3.10 3.74
CA PRO A 212 26.27 -1.91 4.04
C PRO A 212 27.05 -2.07 5.35
N SER A 213 28.15 -1.34 5.50
CA SER A 213 28.97 -1.34 6.73
C SER A 213 28.47 -0.34 7.79
N ASP A 214 27.17 -0.01 7.79
CA ASP A 214 26.58 0.93 8.75
C ASP A 214 26.04 0.22 10.00
N GLU A 215 25.69 0.99 11.03
CA GLU A 215 25.18 0.47 12.30
C GLU A 215 23.87 -0.29 12.15
N ILE A 216 23.04 0.07 11.16
CA ILE A 216 21.74 -0.58 10.90
C ILE A 216 21.96 -2.05 10.51
N ALA A 217 22.97 -2.33 9.69
CA ALA A 217 23.28 -3.68 9.25
C ALA A 217 24.12 -4.49 10.26
N ALA A 218 24.64 -3.88 11.32
CA ALA A 218 25.59 -4.50 12.24
C ALA A 218 25.06 -5.79 12.89
N ALA A 219 23.80 -5.77 13.37
CA ALA A 219 23.18 -6.95 13.98
C ALA A 219 23.03 -8.10 12.97
N THR A 220 22.62 -7.80 11.74
CA THR A 220 22.46 -8.79 10.67
C THR A 220 23.81 -9.36 10.25
N ARG A 221 24.85 -8.52 10.14
CA ARG A 221 26.23 -8.94 9.87
C ARG A 221 26.70 -9.92 10.93
N ALA A 222 26.56 -9.61 12.22
CA ALA A 222 26.98 -10.50 13.30
C ALA A 222 26.30 -11.89 13.21
N ARG A 223 25.01 -11.93 12.88
CA ARG A 223 24.27 -13.18 12.71
C ARG A 223 24.76 -13.99 11.50
N LEU A 224 25.02 -13.35 10.37
CA LEU A 224 25.57 -14.03 9.17
C LEU A 224 26.98 -14.59 9.43
N LEU A 225 27.84 -13.84 10.13
CA LEU A 225 29.15 -14.33 10.55
C LEU A 225 29.03 -15.55 11.48
N ALA A 226 28.12 -15.51 12.45
CA ALA A 226 27.83 -16.65 13.33
C ALA A 226 27.28 -17.88 12.58
N MET A 227 26.72 -17.68 11.38
CA MET A 227 26.31 -18.77 10.47
C MET A 227 27.45 -19.32 9.61
N GLY A 228 28.67 -18.79 9.72
CA GLY A 228 29.85 -19.23 8.96
C GLY A 228 30.03 -18.54 7.62
N PHE A 229 29.45 -17.35 7.41
CA PHE A 229 29.74 -16.56 6.22
C PHE A 229 31.15 -15.97 6.30
N GLU A 230 31.93 -16.14 5.24
CA GLU A 230 33.22 -15.48 5.09
C GLU A 230 33.02 -14.05 4.60
N GLU A 231 33.53 -13.07 5.34
CA GLU A 231 33.38 -11.67 4.99
C GLU A 231 34.48 -11.18 4.07
N LYS A 232 34.07 -10.42 3.04
CA LYS A 232 34.95 -9.66 2.17
C LYS A 232 34.48 -8.21 2.11
N THR A 233 35.31 -7.31 2.62
CA THR A 233 35.04 -5.87 2.64
C THR A 233 35.49 -5.22 1.34
N LEU A 234 34.61 -4.44 0.72
CA LEU A 234 34.92 -3.61 -0.43
C LEU A 234 35.35 -2.21 0.02
N ALA A 235 36.64 -1.90 -0.16
CA ALA A 235 37.29 -0.67 0.27
C ALA A 235 37.19 0.50 -0.75
N ARG A 236 36.31 0.42 -1.76
CA ARG A 236 36.23 1.50 -2.77
C ARG A 236 35.81 2.82 -2.14
N ASP A 237 36.73 3.78 -2.15
CA ASP A 237 36.46 5.17 -1.84
C ASP A 237 35.61 5.81 -2.94
N HIS A 238 34.43 6.28 -2.56
CA HIS A 238 33.58 7.05 -3.45
C HIS A 238 33.93 8.53 -3.31
N ILE A 239 34.11 9.23 -4.43
CA ILE A 239 34.31 10.69 -4.44
C ILE A 239 33.11 11.33 -3.73
N PRO A 240 33.29 12.12 -2.65
CA PRO A 240 32.17 12.69 -1.93
C PRO A 240 31.31 13.52 -2.89
N PRO A 241 29.97 13.36 -2.87
CA PRO A 241 29.11 14.07 -3.80
C PRO A 241 29.18 15.58 -3.52
N LYS A 242 29.10 16.40 -4.58
CA LYS A 242 28.86 17.84 -4.41
C LYS A 242 27.52 18.00 -3.69
N ARG A 243 27.54 18.69 -2.54
CA ARG A 243 26.36 18.99 -1.75
C ARG A 243 26.06 20.47 -1.90
N GLU A 244 24.81 20.77 -2.23
CA GLU A 244 24.30 22.13 -2.30
C GLU A 244 23.07 22.20 -1.39
N LEU A 245 23.06 23.18 -0.50
CA LEU A 245 21.93 23.48 0.36
C LEU A 245 21.24 24.74 -0.17
N PHE A 246 19.93 24.79 -0.10
CA PHE A 246 19.16 26.00 -0.32
C PHE A 246 18.03 26.08 0.69
N VAL A 247 17.53 27.28 0.88
CA VAL A 247 16.38 27.56 1.75
C VAL A 247 15.31 28.20 0.87
N ALA A 248 14.09 27.73 1.02
CA ALA A 248 12.92 28.32 0.38
C ALA A 248 11.98 28.88 1.46
N PRO A 249 11.23 29.95 1.17
CA PRO A 249 10.32 30.56 2.13
C PRO A 249 9.05 29.73 2.39
N SER A 250 8.74 28.77 1.51
CA SER A 250 7.60 27.85 1.65
C SER A 250 7.88 26.54 0.91
N ILE A 251 7.06 25.51 1.15
CA ILE A 251 7.18 24.21 0.48
C ILE A 251 6.89 24.32 -1.04
N GLU A 252 6.02 25.23 -1.44
CA GLU A 252 5.71 25.51 -2.85
C GLU A 252 6.91 26.15 -3.55
N ARG A 253 7.58 27.11 -2.90
CA ARG A 253 8.81 27.69 -3.45
C ARG A 253 9.98 26.72 -3.42
N GLU A 254 10.01 25.80 -2.46
CA GLU A 254 10.95 24.68 -2.46
C GLU A 254 10.72 23.78 -3.68
N ALA A 255 9.47 23.46 -3.98
CA ALA A 255 9.06 22.68 -5.16
C ALA A 255 9.51 23.32 -6.47
N ASP A 256 9.18 24.60 -6.65
CA ASP A 256 9.53 25.37 -7.84
C ASP A 256 11.05 25.39 -8.05
N GLU A 257 11.81 25.62 -6.97
CA GLU A 257 13.28 25.66 -7.02
C GLU A 257 13.89 24.28 -7.32
N ILE A 258 13.30 23.19 -6.79
CA ILE A 258 13.68 21.82 -7.15
C ILE A 258 13.47 21.60 -8.66
N ALA A 259 12.29 21.95 -9.19
CA ALA A 259 11.97 21.80 -10.61
C ALA A 259 12.93 22.63 -11.49
N ARG A 260 13.17 23.89 -11.14
CA ARG A 260 14.14 24.77 -11.82
C ARG A 260 15.54 24.15 -11.86
N ARG A 261 16.03 23.61 -10.73
CA ARG A 261 17.35 22.97 -10.66
C ARG A 261 17.41 21.68 -11.48
N ILE A 262 16.34 20.90 -11.53
CA ILE A 262 16.27 19.70 -12.38
C ILE A 262 16.45 20.11 -13.85
N LEU A 263 15.68 21.10 -14.31
CA LEU A 263 15.78 21.62 -15.68
C LEU A 263 17.17 22.18 -15.99
N GLU A 264 17.78 22.90 -15.05
CA GLU A 264 19.16 23.39 -15.19
C GLU A 264 20.16 22.23 -15.37
N LYS A 265 20.03 21.14 -14.60
CA LYS A 265 20.90 19.97 -14.77
C LYS A 265 20.67 19.24 -16.08
N VAL A 266 19.43 19.19 -16.57
CA VAL A 266 19.08 18.57 -17.85
C VAL A 266 19.57 19.41 -19.02
N ALA A 267 19.43 20.73 -18.96
CA ALA A 267 20.02 21.66 -19.92
C ALA A 267 21.56 21.53 -19.96
N GLY A 268 22.18 21.20 -18.83
CA GLY A 268 23.60 20.83 -18.72
C GLY A 268 23.96 19.42 -19.21
N GLY A 269 23.05 18.70 -19.88
CA GLY A 269 23.28 17.40 -20.51
C GLY A 269 23.00 16.17 -19.65
N ARG A 270 22.47 16.33 -18.42
CA ARG A 270 22.03 15.17 -17.62
C ARG A 270 20.70 14.63 -18.12
N SER A 271 20.52 13.32 -18.01
CA SER A 271 19.23 12.69 -18.30
C SER A 271 18.33 12.73 -17.06
N PHE A 272 17.01 12.95 -17.24
CA PHE A 272 16.03 12.92 -16.13
C PHE A 272 16.13 11.68 -15.24
N ARG A 273 16.45 10.52 -15.84
CA ARG A 273 16.56 9.23 -15.12
C ARG A 273 17.72 9.16 -14.11
N GLU A 274 18.67 10.09 -14.20
CA GLU A 274 19.82 10.17 -13.28
C GLU A 274 19.53 11.07 -12.07
N ILE A 275 18.31 11.64 -12.02
CA ILE A 275 17.87 12.55 -10.98
C ILE A 275 16.81 11.84 -10.13
N GLY A 276 17.04 11.81 -8.83
CA GLY A 276 16.09 11.27 -7.84
C GLY A 276 15.73 12.33 -6.81
N ILE A 277 14.44 12.39 -6.45
CA ILE A 277 13.93 13.23 -5.37
C ILE A 277 13.57 12.30 -4.21
N ILE A 278 14.09 12.57 -3.02
CA ILE A 278 13.82 11.80 -1.81
C ILE A 278 13.14 12.73 -0.81
N VAL A 279 11.91 12.40 -0.45
CA VAL A 279 11.10 13.11 0.54
C VAL A 279 10.88 12.22 1.74
N ARG A 280 10.85 12.81 2.94
CA ARG A 280 10.55 12.08 4.18
C ARG A 280 9.05 11.97 4.42
N SER A 281 8.31 13.07 4.18
CA SER A 281 6.87 13.14 4.39
C SER A 281 6.15 13.11 3.04
N GLY A 282 5.79 11.91 2.60
CA GLY A 282 5.12 11.69 1.31
C GLY A 282 3.80 12.45 1.19
N GLU A 283 2.97 12.42 2.24
CA GLU A 283 1.64 13.07 2.25
C GLU A 283 1.67 14.57 1.94
N VAL A 284 2.71 15.26 2.42
CA VAL A 284 2.85 16.71 2.23
C VAL A 284 3.46 17.03 0.85
N TYR A 285 4.55 16.36 0.49
CA TYR A 285 5.32 16.73 -0.70
C TYR A 285 4.82 16.08 -1.99
N VAL A 286 4.24 14.88 -1.96
CA VAL A 286 3.95 14.11 -3.19
C VAL A 286 2.89 14.78 -4.05
N PRO A 287 1.73 15.23 -3.52
CA PRO A 287 0.74 15.94 -4.34
C PRO A 287 1.30 17.22 -4.95
N LEU A 288 2.06 17.99 -4.15
CA LEU A 288 2.71 19.22 -4.58
C LEU A 288 3.77 18.97 -5.66
N MET A 289 4.71 18.04 -5.42
CA MET A 289 5.73 17.67 -6.40
C MET A 289 5.10 17.17 -7.70
N ARG A 290 4.01 16.40 -7.63
CA ARG A 290 3.31 15.94 -8.83
C ARG A 290 2.84 17.13 -9.66
N ALA A 291 2.09 18.05 -9.06
CA ALA A 291 1.56 19.23 -9.75
C ALA A 291 2.68 20.12 -10.29
N THR A 292 3.73 20.38 -9.51
CA THR A 292 4.87 21.19 -9.95
C THR A 292 5.67 20.52 -11.07
N LEU A 293 5.99 19.23 -10.97
CA LEU A 293 6.76 18.55 -12.02
C LEU A 293 5.96 18.48 -13.33
N GLU A 294 4.65 18.23 -13.25
CA GLU A 294 3.75 18.25 -14.42
C GLU A 294 3.68 19.65 -15.06
N SER A 295 3.53 20.72 -14.26
CA SER A 295 3.45 22.09 -14.79
C SER A 295 4.74 22.56 -15.45
N PHE A 296 5.90 22.10 -14.94
CA PHE A 296 7.22 22.36 -15.54
C PHE A 296 7.60 21.37 -16.67
N GLY A 297 6.72 20.42 -17.02
CA GLY A 297 6.97 19.45 -18.09
C GLY A 297 8.07 18.42 -17.76
N ILE A 298 8.32 18.16 -16.47
CA ILE A 298 9.34 17.22 -16.00
C ILE A 298 8.72 15.83 -15.88
N PRO A 299 9.19 14.82 -16.65
CA PRO A 299 8.68 13.46 -16.52
C PRO A 299 9.14 12.85 -15.19
N ALA A 300 8.18 12.43 -14.36
CA ALA A 300 8.46 11.87 -13.03
C ALA A 300 7.70 10.57 -12.79
N ARG A 301 8.40 9.58 -12.21
CA ARG A 301 7.78 8.38 -11.67
C ARG A 301 7.77 8.49 -10.14
N LEU A 302 6.58 8.60 -9.57
CA LEU A 302 6.37 8.68 -8.12
C LEU A 302 6.11 7.27 -7.58
N TYR A 303 6.92 6.82 -6.63
CA TYR A 303 6.81 5.50 -5.99
C TYR A 303 5.89 5.54 -4.75
N PHE A 304 4.79 6.27 -4.86
CA PHE A 304 3.76 6.36 -3.84
C PHE A 304 2.44 5.86 -4.43
N ASP A 305 1.72 5.05 -3.67
CA ASP A 305 0.42 4.57 -4.09
C ASP A 305 -0.59 5.72 -4.07
N SER A 306 -1.44 5.79 -5.09
CA SER A 306 -2.60 6.66 -5.05
C SER A 306 -3.62 6.08 -4.06
N VAL A 307 -4.14 6.90 -3.16
CA VAL A 307 -5.17 6.44 -2.23
C VAL A 307 -6.40 6.06 -3.04
N LEU A 308 -6.81 4.79 -2.98
CA LEU A 308 -7.95 4.29 -3.76
C LEU A 308 -9.23 5.07 -3.44
N THR A 309 -9.37 5.61 -2.22
CA THR A 309 -10.51 6.45 -1.82
C THR A 309 -10.55 7.81 -2.51
N GLU A 310 -9.54 8.21 -3.27
CA GLU A 310 -9.61 9.41 -4.12
C GLU A 310 -10.28 9.10 -5.47
N GLN A 311 -10.32 7.82 -5.87
CA GLN A 311 -10.90 7.38 -7.14
C GLN A 311 -12.43 7.45 -7.07
N ALA A 312 -13.06 8.04 -8.09
CA ALA A 312 -14.51 8.24 -8.15
C ALA A 312 -15.29 6.92 -7.93
N ALA A 313 -14.83 5.82 -8.53
CA ALA A 313 -15.47 4.51 -8.38
C ALA A 313 -15.47 4.00 -6.92
N VAL A 314 -14.37 4.21 -6.19
CA VAL A 314 -14.26 3.77 -4.79
C VAL A 314 -15.07 4.67 -3.87
N ARG A 315 -15.03 5.99 -4.09
CA ARG A 315 -15.86 6.96 -3.36
C ARG A 315 -17.35 6.70 -3.56
N PHE A 316 -17.74 6.37 -4.80
CA PHE A 316 -19.10 5.97 -5.12
C PHE A 316 -19.50 4.73 -4.32
N LEU A 317 -18.72 3.65 -4.40
CA LEU A 317 -19.04 2.40 -3.69
C LEU A 317 -19.08 2.58 -2.17
N ALA A 318 -18.09 3.27 -1.59
CA ALA A 318 -18.05 3.56 -0.15
C ALA A 318 -19.26 4.42 0.26
N GLY A 319 -19.52 5.50 -0.48
CA GLY A 319 -20.64 6.39 -0.20
C GLY A 319 -22.00 5.71 -0.34
N VAL A 320 -22.16 4.74 -1.24
CA VAL A 320 -23.38 3.92 -1.30
C VAL A 320 -23.59 3.14 -0.01
N VAL A 321 -22.52 2.54 0.53
CA VAL A 321 -22.60 1.79 1.79
C VAL A 321 -22.96 2.74 2.93
N ASP A 322 -22.35 3.92 2.99
CA ASP A 322 -22.66 4.91 4.01
C ASP A 322 -24.11 5.40 3.91
N ALA A 323 -24.60 5.68 2.69
CA ALA A 323 -25.99 6.05 2.44
C ALA A 323 -26.95 4.92 2.87
N MET A 324 -26.63 3.66 2.55
CA MET A 324 -27.42 2.51 2.98
C MET A 324 -27.49 2.39 4.51
N LEU A 325 -26.35 2.53 5.20
CA LEU A 325 -26.29 2.48 6.66
C LEU A 325 -26.99 3.68 7.33
N GLY A 326 -26.99 4.84 6.66
CA GLY A 326 -27.71 6.05 7.05
C GLY A 326 -29.20 6.04 6.72
N GLY A 327 -29.75 4.93 6.20
CA GLY A 327 -31.17 4.84 5.83
C GLY A 327 -31.55 5.62 4.57
N TRP A 328 -30.58 5.85 3.68
CA TRP A 328 -30.72 6.63 2.46
C TRP A 328 -31.08 8.08 2.71
N GLU A 329 -30.36 8.75 3.62
CA GLU A 329 -30.47 10.20 3.81
C GLU A 329 -30.23 10.90 2.47
N HIS A 330 -31.13 11.81 2.10
CA HIS A 330 -31.22 12.33 0.74
C HIS A 330 -30.01 13.18 0.36
N ALA A 331 -29.47 14.02 1.25
CA ALA A 331 -28.30 14.84 0.95
C ALA A 331 -27.05 13.99 0.72
N GLN A 332 -26.81 12.99 1.58
CA GLN A 332 -25.76 12.00 1.43
C GLN A 332 -25.94 11.18 0.15
N THR A 333 -27.15 10.69 -0.12
CA THR A 333 -27.45 9.86 -1.29
C THR A 333 -27.22 10.65 -2.59
N LEU A 334 -27.61 11.93 -2.64
CA LEU A 334 -27.34 12.81 -3.78
C LEU A 334 -25.84 13.01 -4.03
N ALA A 335 -25.06 13.27 -2.97
CA ALA A 335 -23.62 13.46 -3.07
C ALA A 335 -22.93 12.23 -3.68
N VAL A 336 -23.43 11.03 -3.35
CA VAL A 336 -22.94 9.76 -3.88
C VAL A 336 -23.35 9.56 -5.32
N MET A 337 -24.60 9.84 -5.69
CA MET A 337 -25.09 9.69 -7.07
C MET A 337 -24.28 10.51 -8.08
N LYS A 338 -23.74 11.67 -7.68
CA LYS A 338 -22.86 12.49 -8.52
C LYS A 338 -21.50 11.86 -8.82
N LEU A 339 -21.07 10.89 -8.02
CA LEU A 339 -19.82 10.17 -8.23
C LEU A 339 -20.00 8.97 -9.18
N ALA A 340 -21.25 8.63 -9.54
CA ALA A 340 -21.53 7.52 -10.44
C ALA A 340 -20.96 7.80 -11.85
N PRO A 341 -20.21 6.84 -12.44
CA PRO A 341 -19.65 6.99 -13.78
C PRO A 341 -20.72 7.37 -14.81
N GLY A 342 -20.56 8.53 -15.45
CA GLY A 342 -21.44 8.99 -16.53
C GLY A 342 -22.79 9.58 -16.12
N ALA A 343 -23.15 9.60 -14.83
CA ALA A 343 -24.42 10.17 -14.36
C ALA A 343 -24.25 11.58 -13.77
N GLY A 344 -23.13 11.86 -13.12
CA GLY A 344 -22.91 13.07 -12.30
C GLY A 344 -22.79 14.41 -13.01
N ILE A 345 -22.78 14.45 -14.36
CA ILE A 345 -22.63 15.67 -15.17
C ILE A 345 -23.77 15.82 -16.19
N SER A 346 -24.89 15.13 -15.97
CA SER A 346 -26.02 15.15 -16.91
C SER A 346 -27.07 16.17 -16.48
N ALA A 347 -27.62 16.95 -17.41
CA ALA A 347 -28.69 17.91 -17.12
C ALA A 347 -29.92 17.29 -16.40
N PRO A 348 -30.32 16.03 -16.67
CA PRO A 348 -31.33 15.35 -15.85
C PRO A 348 -30.92 15.13 -14.40
N MET A 349 -29.63 14.87 -14.13
CA MET A 349 -29.11 14.72 -12.78
C MET A 349 -29.14 16.06 -12.02
N ASP A 350 -28.84 17.17 -12.69
CA ASP A 350 -28.94 18.50 -12.06
C ASP A 350 -30.40 18.84 -11.70
N ARG A 351 -31.36 18.51 -12.59
CA ARG A 351 -32.81 18.66 -12.30
C ARG A 351 -33.25 17.77 -11.15
N PHE A 352 -32.77 16.52 -11.12
CA PHE A 352 -33.05 15.60 -10.01
C PHE A 352 -32.50 16.12 -8.70
N GLU A 353 -31.26 16.60 -8.69
CA GLU A 353 -30.66 17.19 -7.49
C GLU A 353 -31.46 18.40 -7.02
N PHE A 354 -31.86 19.30 -7.92
CA PHE A 354 -32.65 20.47 -7.56
C PHE A 354 -33.95 20.07 -6.86
N LEU A 355 -34.73 19.17 -7.46
CA LEU A 355 -36.01 18.70 -6.91
C LEU A 355 -35.85 17.95 -5.58
N VAL A 356 -34.77 17.19 -5.40
CA VAL A 356 -34.49 16.53 -4.12
C VAL A 356 -34.03 17.54 -3.08
N ARG A 357 -33.25 18.56 -3.44
CA ARG A 357 -32.80 19.63 -2.53
C ARG A 357 -33.95 20.45 -1.97
N GLU A 358 -34.99 20.71 -2.76
CA GLU A 358 -36.23 21.37 -2.30
C GLU A 358 -36.98 20.56 -1.24
N ARG A 359 -36.73 19.24 -1.17
CA ARG A 359 -37.40 18.31 -0.25
C ARG A 359 -36.49 17.89 0.92
N LEU A 360 -35.33 18.53 1.09
CA LEU A 360 -34.47 18.28 2.23
C LEU A 360 -35.02 18.91 3.52
N PRO A 361 -34.87 18.27 4.68
CA PRO A 361 -34.25 16.95 4.88
C PRO A 361 -35.20 15.80 4.53
N GLY A 362 -34.65 14.67 4.08
CA GLY A 362 -35.43 13.47 3.79
C GLY A 362 -34.60 12.20 3.83
N ALA A 363 -35.26 11.05 3.93
CA ALA A 363 -34.62 9.73 3.95
C ALA A 363 -35.43 8.69 3.17
N GLY A 364 -34.81 7.56 2.83
CA GLY A 364 -35.43 6.47 2.10
C GLY A 364 -35.38 6.60 0.57
N LEU A 365 -35.41 5.46 -0.11
CA LEU A 365 -35.32 5.37 -1.57
C LEU A 365 -36.62 5.68 -2.30
N ASP A 366 -37.78 5.44 -1.67
CA ASP A 366 -39.07 5.59 -2.34
C ASP A 366 -39.39 7.06 -2.69
N PRO A 367 -39.19 8.05 -1.79
CA PRO A 367 -39.34 9.45 -2.15
C PRO A 367 -38.38 9.90 -3.27
N LEU A 368 -37.14 9.39 -3.27
CA LEU A 368 -36.18 9.65 -4.34
C LEU A 368 -36.63 9.06 -5.68
N ARG A 369 -37.26 7.87 -5.66
CA ARG A 369 -37.83 7.24 -6.86
C ARG A 369 -39.00 8.03 -7.43
N GLU A 370 -39.85 8.59 -6.58
CA GLU A 370 -40.96 9.44 -7.00
C GLU A 370 -40.45 10.70 -7.71
N VAL A 371 -39.46 11.38 -7.15
CA VAL A 371 -38.80 12.52 -7.80
C VAL A 371 -38.18 12.10 -9.13
N GLY A 372 -37.46 10.97 -9.15
CA GLY A 372 -36.82 10.46 -10.37
C GLY A 372 -37.81 10.02 -11.46
N ALA A 373 -39.02 9.60 -11.08
CA ALA A 373 -40.08 9.23 -12.00
C ALA A 373 -40.78 10.45 -12.60
N ALA A 374 -40.82 11.57 -11.88
CA ALA A 374 -41.38 12.84 -12.36
C ALA A 374 -40.47 13.56 -13.38
N ILE A 375 -39.21 13.12 -13.52
CA ILE A 375 -38.28 13.65 -14.51
C ILE A 375 -38.43 12.84 -15.81
N GLU A 376 -39.04 13.46 -16.83
CA GLU A 376 -39.09 12.88 -18.17
C GLU A 376 -37.68 12.55 -18.66
N THR A 377 -37.45 11.27 -18.95
CA THR A 377 -36.14 10.71 -19.28
C THR A 377 -36.05 10.47 -20.78
N VAL A 378 -35.35 11.34 -21.49
CA VAL A 378 -34.95 11.07 -22.89
C VAL A 378 -33.72 10.13 -22.93
N ASP A 379 -33.06 9.85 -21.80
CA ASP A 379 -31.70 9.30 -21.81
C ASP A 379 -31.55 7.88 -21.21
N LYS A 380 -31.08 6.95 -22.05
CA LYS A 380 -30.79 5.54 -21.74
C LYS A 380 -29.76 5.37 -20.61
N ARG A 381 -28.99 6.41 -20.26
CA ARG A 381 -27.94 6.38 -19.22
C ARG A 381 -28.47 6.38 -17.78
N LEU A 382 -29.65 6.94 -17.52
CA LEU A 382 -30.30 6.84 -16.20
C LEU A 382 -30.90 5.43 -15.97
N ALA A 383 -31.28 4.75 -17.06
CA ALA A 383 -31.64 3.34 -17.04
C ALA A 383 -30.41 2.44 -16.80
N ILE A 384 -29.22 2.84 -17.28
CA ILE A 384 -27.95 2.20 -16.93
C ILE A 384 -27.63 2.42 -15.45
N ALA A 385 -27.77 3.63 -14.91
CA ALA A 385 -27.62 3.87 -13.48
C ALA A 385 -28.59 3.01 -12.64
N ARG A 386 -29.86 2.87 -13.05
CA ARG A 386 -30.87 1.99 -12.43
C ARG A 386 -30.60 0.48 -12.63
N ALA A 387 -29.89 0.11 -13.69
CA ALA A 387 -29.41 -1.25 -13.95
C ALA A 387 -28.14 -1.56 -13.15
N GLU A 388 -27.26 -0.57 -12.94
CA GLU A 388 -26.08 -0.63 -12.08
C GLU A 388 -26.49 -0.60 -10.60
N THR A 389 -27.51 0.16 -10.19
CA THR A 389 -28.07 0.07 -8.83
C THR A 389 -28.71 -1.30 -8.62
N ARG A 390 -29.38 -1.88 -9.63
CA ARG A 390 -29.84 -3.29 -9.59
C ARG A 390 -28.67 -4.28 -9.60
N GLY A 391 -27.58 -3.97 -10.29
CA GLY A 391 -26.34 -4.73 -10.32
C GLY A 391 -25.61 -4.68 -8.97
N MET A 392 -25.66 -3.53 -8.29
CA MET A 392 -25.10 -3.26 -6.99
C MET A 392 -25.96 -3.91 -5.90
N VAL A 393 -27.28 -3.83 -5.98
CA VAL A 393 -28.22 -4.60 -5.14
C VAL A 393 -28.08 -6.11 -5.40
N ARG A 394 -27.79 -6.55 -6.63
CA ARG A 394 -27.47 -7.95 -6.93
C ARG A 394 -26.11 -8.37 -6.38
N ALA A 395 -25.08 -7.52 -6.45
CA ALA A 395 -23.76 -7.74 -5.88
C ALA A 395 -23.82 -7.77 -4.35
N ILE A 396 -24.60 -6.88 -3.73
CA ILE A 396 -24.93 -6.88 -2.30
C ILE A 396 -25.71 -8.15 -1.94
N LYS A 397 -26.71 -8.57 -2.72
CA LYS A 397 -27.43 -9.84 -2.53
C LYS A 397 -26.53 -11.07 -2.71
N TYR A 398 -25.55 -11.01 -3.62
CA TYR A 398 -24.60 -12.08 -3.86
C TYR A 398 -23.57 -12.17 -2.72
N ALA A 399 -23.05 -11.03 -2.26
CA ALA A 399 -22.20 -10.92 -1.07
C ALA A 399 -22.96 -11.34 0.21
N ALA A 400 -24.24 -10.98 0.32
CA ALA A 400 -25.11 -11.39 1.42
C ALA A 400 -25.42 -12.90 1.44
N ARG A 401 -25.46 -13.55 0.27
CA ARG A 401 -25.58 -15.01 0.14
C ARG A 401 -24.25 -15.74 0.36
N ALA A 402 -23.12 -15.06 0.14
CA ALA A 402 -21.78 -15.57 0.40
C ALA A 402 -21.35 -15.40 1.87
N LEU A 403 -22.10 -14.65 2.67
CA LEU A 403 -21.89 -14.54 4.11
C LEU A 403 -22.33 -15.83 4.82
N PRO A 404 -21.48 -16.44 5.68
CA PRO A 404 -21.85 -17.62 6.45
C PRO A 404 -23.05 -17.30 7.36
N SER A 405 -23.98 -18.24 7.44
CA SER A 405 -25.24 -18.18 8.20
C SER A 405 -25.04 -17.68 9.64
N GLY A 406 -25.20 -16.36 9.84
CA GLY A 406 -24.99 -15.69 11.13
C GLY A 406 -24.96 -14.16 11.11
N ALA A 407 -25.24 -13.50 9.98
CA ALA A 407 -25.30 -12.04 9.92
C ALA A 407 -26.58 -11.49 10.61
N PRO A 408 -26.51 -10.35 11.34
CA PRO A 408 -27.65 -9.79 12.06
C PRO A 408 -28.75 -9.25 11.11
N GLU A 409 -30.01 -9.27 11.56
CA GLU A 409 -31.21 -8.82 10.81
C GLU A 409 -31.18 -7.36 10.32
N ARG A 410 -30.25 -6.54 10.81
CA ARG A 410 -30.06 -5.13 10.40
C ARG A 410 -29.65 -4.95 8.94
N TRP A 411 -29.26 -6.02 8.25
CA TRP A 411 -28.77 -6.01 6.87
C TRP A 411 -29.84 -6.37 5.83
N SER A 412 -31.08 -6.68 6.26
CA SER A 412 -32.21 -6.91 5.38
C SER A 412 -33.15 -5.70 5.32
N GLU A 413 -33.65 -5.38 4.12
CA GLU A 413 -34.72 -4.39 3.91
C GLU A 413 -35.90 -4.63 4.87
N PRO A 414 -36.55 -3.58 5.40
CA PRO A 414 -37.83 -3.74 6.08
C PRO A 414 -38.84 -4.27 5.07
N ARG A 415 -39.27 -5.52 5.25
CA ARG A 415 -40.39 -6.08 4.48
C ARG A 415 -41.67 -5.35 4.89
N ASN A 416 -42.03 -4.30 4.18
CA ASN A 416 -43.38 -3.76 4.25
C ASN A 416 -44.35 -4.72 3.56
N GLY A 417 -45.34 -5.19 4.31
CA GLY A 417 -46.50 -5.91 3.81
C GLY A 417 -46.63 -7.34 4.33
N ALA A 418 -47.17 -7.49 5.54
CA ALA A 418 -47.82 -8.75 5.94
C ALA A 418 -49.19 -8.42 6.51
N ARG A 419 -50.20 -8.50 5.62
CA ARG A 419 -51.59 -8.73 5.99
C ARG A 419 -51.67 -9.93 6.92
N LEU A 420 -52.51 -9.83 7.95
CA LEU A 420 -53.03 -11.00 8.65
C LEU A 420 -53.56 -12.00 7.61
N ALA A 421 -53.02 -13.21 7.63
CA ALA A 421 -53.68 -14.39 7.09
C ALA A 421 -53.35 -15.58 8.01
N LEU A 422 -54.32 -15.90 8.85
CA LEU A 422 -54.49 -17.20 9.48
C LEU A 422 -54.71 -18.25 8.38
N ALA A 423 -53.88 -19.29 8.31
CA ALA A 423 -54.28 -20.64 7.91
C ALA A 423 -53.11 -21.61 8.09
N GLY A 424 -53.37 -22.71 8.80
CA GLY A 424 -52.39 -23.75 9.10
C GLY A 424 -52.14 -24.75 7.97
N ALA A 425 -50.94 -25.31 8.01
CA ALA A 425 -50.56 -26.67 7.62
C ALA A 425 -49.11 -26.82 8.14
N GLY A 426 -48.79 -27.66 9.12
CA GLY A 426 -49.01 -29.09 9.09
C GLY A 426 -47.81 -29.77 8.42
N CYS A 427 -46.67 -29.86 9.10
CA CYS A 427 -45.71 -30.92 8.82
C CYS A 427 -44.92 -31.29 10.08
N ARG A 428 -45.30 -32.43 10.65
CA ARG A 428 -44.55 -33.18 11.66
C ARG A 428 -43.49 -34.02 10.95
N CYS A 429 -42.28 -34.05 11.51
CA CYS A 429 -41.32 -35.16 11.62
C CYS A 429 -40.03 -34.55 12.23
N LEU A 430 -39.82 -34.55 13.56
CA LEU A 430 -39.16 -35.60 14.40
C LEU A 430 -37.80 -36.04 13.83
N ARG A 431 -36.65 -36.14 14.52
CA ARG A 431 -36.09 -35.97 15.88
C ARG A 431 -34.55 -36.02 15.62
N GLY A 432 -33.61 -35.41 16.35
CA GLY A 432 -33.47 -35.22 17.79
C GLY A 432 -32.02 -34.82 18.15
N ARG A 433 -31.81 -34.57 19.45
CA ARG A 433 -30.55 -34.33 20.20
C ARG A 433 -29.94 -32.91 20.18
N GLY A 434 -30.50 -32.08 21.07
CA GLY A 434 -29.80 -31.67 22.29
C GLY A 434 -28.89 -30.45 22.24
N ARG A 435 -29.43 -29.25 22.53
CA ARG A 435 -28.73 -28.17 23.24
C ARG A 435 -29.70 -27.37 24.11
N ARG A 436 -29.68 -27.62 25.43
CA ARG A 436 -30.15 -26.66 26.44
C ARG A 436 -29.10 -25.56 26.52
N GLY A 437 -29.51 -24.30 26.36
CA GLY A 437 -28.62 -23.13 26.46
C GLY A 437 -29.10 -21.84 25.77
N GLY A 438 -30.12 -21.91 24.90
CA GLY A 438 -30.59 -20.75 24.12
C GLY A 438 -31.73 -19.92 24.75
N ALA A 439 -32.41 -20.43 25.78
CA ALA A 439 -33.65 -19.80 26.27
C ALA A 439 -33.42 -18.59 27.20
N LEU A 440 -32.26 -18.48 27.87
CA LEU A 440 -31.98 -17.37 28.80
C LEU A 440 -31.40 -16.11 28.11
N VAL A 441 -30.87 -16.23 26.90
CA VAL A 441 -30.24 -15.09 26.19
C VAL A 441 -31.26 -14.26 25.42
N ARG A 442 -32.33 -14.89 24.90
CA ARG A 442 -33.42 -14.17 24.22
C ARG A 442 -34.23 -13.28 25.16
N SER A 443 -34.54 -13.74 26.38
CA SER A 443 -35.38 -12.96 27.32
C SER A 443 -34.67 -11.71 27.87
N ARG A 444 -33.33 -11.73 27.99
CA ARG A 444 -32.56 -10.55 28.45
C ARG A 444 -32.40 -9.47 27.38
N ILE A 445 -32.41 -9.84 26.10
CA ILE A 445 -32.31 -8.88 24.99
C ILE A 445 -33.67 -8.21 24.75
N GLU A 446 -34.78 -8.96 24.78
CA GLU A 446 -36.13 -8.37 24.70
C GLU A 446 -36.44 -7.43 25.87
N ALA A 447 -36.02 -7.75 27.09
CA ALA A 447 -36.22 -6.90 28.27
C ALA A 447 -35.36 -5.63 28.30
N ARG A 448 -34.29 -5.56 27.48
CA ARG A 448 -33.43 -4.38 27.34
C ARG A 448 -33.90 -3.48 26.20
N VAL A 449 -34.42 -4.05 25.12
CA VAL A 449 -35.03 -3.31 24.00
C VAL A 449 -36.36 -2.67 24.43
N LYS A 450 -37.19 -3.36 25.22
CA LYS A 450 -38.43 -2.75 25.78
C LYS A 450 -38.18 -1.59 26.74
N ARG A 451 -37.03 -1.56 27.43
CA ARG A 451 -36.67 -0.46 28.35
C ARG A 451 -36.15 0.79 27.64
N ILE A 452 -35.50 0.62 26.49
CA ILE A 452 -34.98 1.72 25.68
C ILE A 452 -36.10 2.38 24.85
N LEU A 453 -37.14 1.62 24.49
CA LEU A 453 -38.28 2.13 23.73
C LEU A 453 -39.39 2.76 24.61
N ALA A 454 -39.30 2.69 25.94
CA ALA A 454 -40.34 3.15 26.87
C ALA A 454 -39.97 4.40 27.69
N GLY A 455 -38.90 5.13 27.33
CA GLY A 455 -38.43 6.27 28.11
C GLY A 455 -37.94 7.41 27.24
N GLY A 456 -38.88 8.16 26.66
CA GLY A 456 -38.63 9.51 26.17
C GLY A 456 -39.55 10.45 26.93
N GLU A 457 -39.03 11.17 27.92
CA GLU A 457 -39.58 12.45 28.33
C GLU A 457 -38.53 13.30 29.07
N SER A 458 -38.64 14.59 28.80
CA SER A 458 -37.85 15.76 29.17
C SER A 458 -37.77 16.04 30.68
N GLY A 459 -36.66 16.64 31.11
CA GLY A 459 -36.59 17.34 32.40
C GLY A 459 -35.18 17.87 32.72
N ALA A 460 -34.96 19.17 32.50
CA ALA A 460 -33.94 19.92 33.23
C ALA A 460 -34.33 20.01 34.72
N PRO A 461 -33.37 20.21 35.65
CA PRO A 461 -33.34 21.54 36.27
C PRO A 461 -31.94 22.07 36.62
N ASP A 462 -31.96 23.38 36.87
CA ASP A 462 -30.88 24.31 37.20
C ASP A 462 -30.74 24.53 38.73
N HIS A 463 -29.55 24.99 39.15
CA HIS A 463 -29.21 25.74 40.40
C HIS A 463 -29.31 24.99 41.77
N ALA A 464 -28.51 25.23 42.84
CA ALA A 464 -27.46 26.20 43.18
C ALA A 464 -26.76 25.85 44.54
N LEU A 465 -25.54 26.40 44.71
CA LEU A 465 -24.88 26.97 45.93
C LEU A 465 -24.41 26.12 47.14
N ALA A 466 -23.08 26.12 47.35
CA ALA A 466 -22.34 26.54 48.57
C ALA A 466 -20.81 26.47 48.26
N GLY A 467 -20.02 27.55 48.15
CA GLY A 467 -19.52 28.43 49.22
C GLY A 467 -18.51 27.67 50.11
N VAL A 468 -17.19 27.94 50.16
CA VAL A 468 -16.58 29.14 50.77
C VAL A 468 -15.01 29.04 50.74
N ARG A 469 -14.35 30.12 50.25
CA ARG A 469 -13.11 30.82 50.72
C ARG A 469 -11.67 30.25 50.61
N SER A 470 -10.92 30.89 49.69
CA SER A 470 -9.69 31.71 49.83
C SER A 470 -8.41 31.22 50.54
N ALA A 471 -7.30 31.38 49.79
CA ALA A 471 -5.85 31.33 50.12
C ALA A 471 -5.40 32.38 51.18
N PRO A 472 -4.12 32.48 51.69
CA PRO A 472 -2.87 32.62 50.88
C PRO A 472 -1.48 32.16 51.45
N ARG A 473 -0.53 31.97 50.50
CA ARG A 473 0.94 32.32 50.45
C ARG A 473 1.92 31.98 51.61
N ARG A 474 3.05 31.32 51.27
CA ARG A 474 4.43 31.87 51.02
C ARG A 474 5.51 30.78 51.20
N GLY A 475 6.56 30.80 50.36
CA GLY A 475 7.83 30.11 50.64
C GLY A 475 8.64 29.77 49.39
N ALA A 476 9.73 30.48 49.17
CA ALA A 476 10.57 30.47 47.98
C ALA A 476 11.57 29.30 47.91
N ARG A 477 11.94 28.86 46.69
CA ARG A 477 13.33 28.96 46.17
C ARG A 477 13.40 28.51 44.71
N ALA A 478 14.18 29.28 43.96
CA ALA A 478 14.46 29.08 42.55
C ALA A 478 15.65 28.14 42.36
N GLU A 479 15.57 27.25 41.37
CA GLU A 479 16.76 26.66 40.75
C GLU A 479 16.54 26.55 39.24
N ARG A 480 17.45 27.16 38.48
CA ARG A 480 17.42 27.23 37.02
C ARG A 480 18.09 25.98 36.45
N VAL A 481 17.42 25.28 35.54
CA VAL A 481 18.09 24.44 34.54
C VAL A 481 17.46 24.72 33.18
N ARG A 482 18.28 25.23 32.26
CA ARG A 482 17.95 25.53 30.86
C ARG A 482 17.77 24.23 30.09
N GLY A 483 16.61 24.01 29.48
CA GLY A 483 16.40 23.02 28.41
C GLY A 483 16.49 23.67 27.03
N PRO A 484 17.07 23.00 26.01
CA PRO A 484 17.16 23.56 24.66
C PRO A 484 15.84 23.35 23.89
N ALA A 485 15.44 24.40 23.17
CA ALA A 485 14.35 24.39 22.21
C ALA A 485 14.72 23.53 20.99
N VAL A 486 13.85 22.59 20.62
CA VAL A 486 13.92 21.83 19.35
C VAL A 486 12.83 22.36 18.42
N GLY A 487 13.22 23.25 17.51
CA GLY A 487 12.46 23.56 16.30
C GLY A 487 12.87 22.56 15.22
N ALA A 488 11.94 21.72 14.77
CA ALA A 488 12.16 20.74 13.71
C ALA A 488 12.02 21.42 12.34
N ALA A 489 13.14 21.60 11.64
CA ALA A 489 13.17 21.97 10.23
C ALA A 489 12.95 20.71 9.36
N SER A 490 11.86 20.71 8.58
CA SER A 490 11.62 19.78 7.48
C SER A 490 12.53 20.14 6.31
N GLY A 491 13.45 19.25 5.93
CA GLY A 491 14.35 19.46 4.77
C GLY A 491 14.28 18.31 3.78
N VAL A 492 14.10 18.62 2.50
CA VAL A 492 14.23 17.69 1.37
C VAL A 492 15.72 17.52 1.03
N ARG A 493 16.16 16.29 0.77
CA ARG A 493 17.56 15.99 0.41
C ARG A 493 17.63 15.54 -1.05
N VAL A 494 18.11 16.41 -1.94
CA VAL A 494 18.36 16.07 -3.35
C VAL A 494 19.78 15.49 -3.47
N ARG A 495 19.92 14.23 -3.92
CA ARG A 495 21.22 13.55 -4.09
C ARG A 495 21.49 13.32 -5.58
N PHE A 496 22.57 13.92 -6.09
CA PHE A 496 23.05 13.65 -7.45
C PHE A 496 24.23 12.67 -7.40
N THR A 497 24.12 11.55 -8.13
CA THR A 497 25.26 10.64 -8.36
C THR A 497 25.81 10.87 -9.76
N ARG A 498 27.15 10.82 -9.93
CA ARG A 498 27.81 10.77 -11.24
C ARG A 498 28.23 9.33 -11.49
N ARG A 499 27.82 8.73 -12.60
CA ARG A 499 28.51 7.56 -13.18
C ARG A 499 29.46 8.07 -14.27
N PRO A 500 30.71 7.58 -14.35
CA PRO A 500 31.57 7.88 -15.49
C PRO A 500 31.08 7.11 -16.73
N VAL A 501 30.98 7.81 -17.85
CA VAL A 501 30.75 7.24 -19.18
C VAL A 501 32.10 6.83 -19.73
N SER A 502 32.34 5.53 -19.91
CA SER A 502 33.46 5.03 -20.71
C SER A 502 33.00 4.95 -22.17
N THR A 503 33.35 5.94 -22.96
CA THR A 503 33.37 5.88 -24.42
C THR A 503 34.47 4.90 -24.86
N LEU A 504 34.07 3.72 -25.36
CA LEU A 504 34.95 2.82 -26.10
C LEU A 504 35.12 3.37 -27.52
N SER A 505 36.27 4.01 -27.75
CA SER A 505 36.77 4.33 -29.09
C SER A 505 37.36 3.06 -29.70
N PHE A 506 36.82 2.66 -30.85
CA PHE A 506 37.39 1.62 -31.70
C PHE A 506 38.57 2.24 -32.48
N ALA A 507 39.81 1.90 -32.10
CA ALA A 507 40.99 2.22 -32.90
C ALA A 507 41.14 1.17 -34.01
N ARG A 508 40.93 1.59 -35.26
CA ARG A 508 41.46 0.90 -36.45
C ARG A 508 42.72 1.63 -36.90
N SER A 509 43.84 0.92 -36.85
CA SER A 509 45.11 1.31 -37.43
C SER A 509 45.04 1.25 -38.96
N VAL A 510 45.22 2.38 -39.65
CA VAL A 510 45.85 2.43 -40.98
C VAL A 510 46.66 3.72 -41.06
N SER A 511 47.91 3.54 -41.45
CA SER A 511 48.98 4.50 -41.72
C SER A 511 48.71 5.41 -42.91
N ALA A 512 49.18 6.66 -42.84
CA ALA A 512 49.94 7.40 -43.86
C ALA A 512 49.69 8.92 -43.81
N GLY A 513 50.76 9.69 -44.01
CA GLY A 513 50.68 10.92 -44.80
C GLY A 513 50.63 12.24 -44.02
N ALA A 514 51.74 12.96 -44.10
CA ALA A 514 51.91 14.35 -43.70
C ALA A 514 50.94 15.31 -44.40
N VAL A 515 50.70 16.49 -43.80
CA VAL A 515 51.06 17.82 -44.31
C VAL A 515 50.35 18.92 -43.50
N ALA A 516 51.07 20.03 -43.39
CA ALA A 516 50.87 21.22 -42.59
C ALA A 516 49.60 22.05 -42.87
N SER A 517 49.41 23.01 -41.95
CA SER A 517 49.05 24.43 -42.19
C SER A 517 47.74 24.96 -41.57
N ARG A 518 47.97 25.71 -40.49
CA ARG A 518 47.44 26.99 -40.00
C ARG A 518 46.05 27.56 -40.42
N PRO A 519 45.49 28.46 -39.57
CA PRO A 519 44.06 28.78 -39.44
C PRO A 519 43.68 30.13 -40.09
N GLU A 520 42.40 30.51 -40.08
CA GLU A 520 41.93 31.86 -39.67
C GLU A 520 40.40 32.12 -39.75
N ARG A 521 39.91 32.84 -38.73
CA ARG A 521 38.96 34.00 -38.71
C ARG A 521 37.55 33.87 -39.33
N LYS A 522 36.47 34.02 -38.54
CA LYS A 522 35.79 35.25 -38.01
C LYS A 522 34.89 36.01 -39.03
N ARG A 523 33.62 36.20 -38.63
CA ARG A 523 32.63 37.32 -38.83
C ARG A 523 31.25 36.70 -39.15
N ALA A 524 30.20 36.78 -38.33
CA ALA A 524 29.42 37.90 -37.77
C ALA A 524 28.65 38.72 -38.82
N ALA A 525 27.30 38.57 -38.85
CA ALA A 525 26.31 39.67 -38.77
C ALA A 525 24.88 39.24 -39.24
N HIS A 526 23.89 39.63 -38.45
CA HIS A 526 22.44 39.79 -38.71
C HIS A 526 22.17 41.08 -39.54
N PRO A 527 20.94 41.63 -39.80
CA PRO A 527 19.53 41.19 -39.59
C PRO A 527 18.52 41.55 -40.74
N TYR A 528 17.20 41.39 -40.46
CA TYR A 528 15.97 41.85 -41.17
C TYR A 528 15.61 41.13 -42.49
N GLY A 529 14.37 40.77 -42.84
CA GLY A 529 13.02 41.00 -42.33
C GLY A 529 12.08 41.00 -43.56
N GLY A 530 10.96 40.27 -43.55
CA GLY A 530 9.98 40.36 -44.65
C GLY A 530 9.02 39.18 -44.80
N ARG A 531 7.74 39.42 -44.50
CA ARG A 531 6.60 38.53 -44.80
C ARG A 531 6.19 38.66 -46.27
N SER A 532 5.85 37.55 -46.93
CA SER A 532 4.65 37.48 -47.80
C SER A 532 4.24 36.02 -48.06
N ARG A 533 2.96 35.82 -48.35
CA ARG A 533 2.19 34.57 -48.29
C ARG A 533 2.08 33.86 -49.66
N THR A 534 1.53 32.64 -49.59
CA THR A 534 0.82 31.84 -50.64
C THR A 534 1.72 31.06 -51.60
N ARG A 535 1.51 29.79 -51.98
CA ARG A 535 0.53 28.67 -51.84
C ARG A 535 1.43 27.41 -51.87
N GLY A 536 1.13 26.21 -51.41
CA GLY A 536 -0.08 25.48 -51.04
C GLY A 536 0.28 24.00 -51.19
N ALA A 537 -0.12 23.14 -50.24
CA ALA A 537 -0.32 21.70 -50.44
C ALA A 537 -0.89 21.09 -49.14
N LEU A 538 -1.90 20.25 -49.30
CA LEU A 538 -2.75 19.62 -48.29
C LEU A 538 -1.99 18.81 -47.22
N PRO A 539 -2.66 18.54 -46.08
CA PRO A 539 -2.57 17.22 -45.49
C PRO A 539 -3.94 16.55 -45.31
N VAL A 540 -3.89 15.27 -45.66
CA VAL A 540 -4.90 14.22 -45.60
C VAL A 540 -5.33 13.92 -44.16
N ARG A 541 -6.64 13.78 -43.95
CA ARG A 541 -7.23 13.16 -42.74
C ARG A 541 -7.10 11.63 -42.83
N PHE A 542 -6.69 10.98 -41.75
CA PHE A 542 -7.25 9.68 -41.37
C PHE A 542 -7.35 9.58 -39.85
N GLY A 543 -8.58 9.41 -39.37
CA GLY A 543 -8.88 8.95 -38.02
C GLY A 543 -8.88 7.43 -37.96
N VAL A 544 -8.67 6.88 -36.77
CA VAL A 544 -8.93 5.47 -36.47
C VAL A 544 -9.66 5.40 -35.14
N GLY A 545 -10.96 5.06 -35.23
CA GLY A 545 -11.76 4.49 -34.15
C GLY A 545 -11.75 2.94 -34.22
N PRO A 546 -12.45 2.28 -33.28
CA PRO A 546 -12.12 0.94 -32.77
C PRO A 546 -12.77 -0.20 -33.57
N ARG A 547 -12.26 -1.42 -33.42
CA ARG A 547 -12.94 -2.66 -33.84
C ARG A 547 -13.01 -3.69 -32.72
N HIS A 548 -14.22 -4.12 -32.41
CA HIS A 548 -14.55 -5.44 -31.86
C HIS A 548 -14.65 -6.45 -33.02
N GLY A 549 -14.39 -7.73 -32.74
CA GLY A 549 -14.70 -8.86 -33.62
C GLY A 549 -14.36 -10.20 -32.97
N ILE A 550 -15.40 -10.95 -32.63
CA ILE A 550 -15.37 -12.36 -32.16
C ILE A 550 -15.42 -13.27 -33.40
N ALA A 551 -14.63 -14.35 -33.42
CA ALA A 551 -14.96 -15.71 -33.92
C ALA A 551 -13.69 -16.52 -34.26
N HIS A 552 -13.31 -17.46 -33.38
CA HIS A 552 -13.28 -18.91 -33.63
C HIS A 552 -12.81 -19.64 -32.36
#